data_AF-A0A1C0ZX13-F1
#
_entry.id   AF-A0A1C0ZX13-F1
#
_cell.length_a   1.000
_cell.length_b   1.000
_cell.length_c   1.000
_cell.angle_alpha   90.00
_cell.angle_beta   90.00
_cell.angle_gamma   90.00
#
_symmetry.space_group_name_H-M   'P 1'
#
loop_
_entity.id
_entity.type
_entity.pdbx_description
1 polymer ?
#
loop_
_entity_poly.entity_id
_entity_poly.type
_entity_poly.pdbx_seq_one_letter_code
_entity_poly.pdbx_strand_id
1 'polypeptide(L)'
;MTIVTQKWQDVNEFAVTEEMSRINETKILKNVEVTITYKDQSGFILKNEQFLISGDNYDLLMTENPDFAPGKPANEYREADLWHVIDLLRNEQ
;
A
#
# COMPACT_ATOMS: atom_id res chain seq x y z
N MET A 1 25.34 11.64 -46.94
CA MET A 1 24.79 12.33 -45.75
C MET A 1 24.00 11.28 -44.99
N THR A 2 24.60 10.67 -43.98
CA THR A 2 24.03 9.49 -43.31
C THR A 2 23.11 9.96 -42.21
N ILE A 3 21.81 9.70 -42.35
CA ILE A 3 20.85 9.93 -41.28
C ILE A 3 21.01 8.77 -40.30
N VAL A 4 21.58 9.04 -39.13
CA VAL A 4 21.58 8.10 -38.02
C VAL A 4 20.23 8.25 -37.33
N THR A 5 19.29 7.37 -37.63
CA THR A 5 18.02 7.31 -36.91
C THR A 5 18.27 6.65 -35.56
N GLN A 6 18.35 7.46 -34.51
CA GLN A 6 18.47 6.99 -33.14
C GLN A 6 17.18 6.24 -32.77
N LYS A 7 17.26 4.91 -32.67
CA LYS A 7 16.21 4.10 -32.06
C LYS A 7 16.13 4.50 -30.59
N TRP A 8 15.01 5.12 -30.21
CA TRP A 8 14.63 5.24 -28.80
C TRP A 8 14.39 3.82 -28.30
N GLN A 9 15.28 3.39 -27.41
CA GLN A 9 15.25 2.08 -26.82
C GLN A 9 14.17 2.12 -25.74
N ASP A 10 13.02 1.52 -26.06
CA ASP A 10 11.95 1.22 -25.12
C ASP A 10 12.53 0.30 -24.04
N VAL A 11 12.91 0.90 -22.91
CA VAL A 11 13.17 0.17 -21.67
C VAL A 11 12.22 0.75 -20.64
N ASN A 12 10.93 0.46 -20.81
CA ASN A 12 9.94 0.60 -19.75
C ASN A 12 10.15 -0.53 -18.73
N GLU A 13 11.26 -0.47 -18.02
CA GLU A 13 11.49 -1.25 -16.81
C GLU A 13 11.31 -0.27 -15.64
N PHE A 14 10.08 0.21 -15.46
CA PHE A 14 9.76 1.05 -14.31
C PHE A 14 9.87 0.17 -13.07
N ALA A 15 11.00 0.22 -12.36
CA ALA A 15 10.98 -0.23 -10.97
C ALA A 15 9.99 0.69 -10.24
N VAL A 16 8.96 0.08 -9.67
CA VAL A 16 7.89 0.79 -8.97
C VAL A 16 8.16 0.68 -7.47
N THR A 17 8.28 1.81 -6.79
CA THR A 17 8.30 1.84 -5.32
C THR A 17 6.90 2.12 -4.80
N GLU A 18 6.47 1.37 -3.79
CA GLU A 18 5.22 1.59 -3.09
C GLU A 18 5.49 2.23 -1.72
N GLU A 19 4.72 3.25 -1.36
CA GLU A 19 4.77 3.86 -0.03
C GLU A 19 3.36 4.12 0.50
N MET A 20 3.16 3.98 1.81
CA MET A 20 1.96 4.49 2.48
C MET A 20 2.09 6.01 2.63
N SER A 21 1.45 6.75 1.73
CA SER A 21 1.53 8.22 1.72
C SER A 21 0.49 8.89 2.61
N ARG A 22 -0.61 8.19 2.93
CA ARG A 22 -1.63 8.68 3.86
C ARG A 22 -2.28 7.53 4.62
N ILE A 23 -2.48 7.74 5.91
CA ILE A 23 -3.27 6.89 6.80
C ILE A 23 -4.26 7.80 7.52
N ASN A 24 -5.55 7.53 7.37
CA ASN A 24 -6.62 8.26 8.03
C ASN A 24 -7.51 7.28 8.81
N GLU A 25 -7.40 7.31 10.13
CA GLU A 25 -8.17 6.45 11.01
C GLU A 25 -9.43 7.17 11.52
N THR A 26 -10.56 6.49 11.46
CA THR A 26 -11.80 6.91 12.12
C THR A 26 -12.33 5.79 13.01
N LYS A 27 -11.89 5.76 14.28
CA LYS A 27 -12.27 4.72 15.26
C LYS A 27 -13.79 4.61 15.48
N ILE A 28 -14.51 5.74 15.46
CA ILE A 28 -15.98 5.77 15.66
C ILE A 28 -16.70 4.97 14.57
N LEU A 29 -16.20 5.05 13.33
CA LEU A 29 -16.76 4.33 12.19
C LEU A 29 -16.14 2.94 12.00
N LYS A 30 -15.11 2.58 12.78
CA LYS A 30 -14.31 1.36 12.63
C LYS A 30 -13.63 1.24 11.25
N ASN A 31 -13.02 2.33 10.81
CA ASN A 31 -12.42 2.42 9.49
C ASN A 31 -10.98 2.94 9.56
N VAL A 32 -10.09 2.38 8.75
CA VAL A 32 -8.79 2.96 8.42
C VAL A 32 -8.69 3.08 6.91
N GLU A 33 -8.51 4.30 6.43
CA GLU A 33 -8.28 4.58 5.02
C GLU A 33 -6.78 4.76 4.78
N VAL A 34 -6.22 3.96 3.88
CA VAL A 34 -4.80 3.98 3.53
C VAL A 34 -4.64 4.34 2.06
N THR A 35 -3.78 5.29 1.75
CA THR A 35 -3.36 5.62 0.38
C THR A 35 -1.95 5.09 0.15
N ILE A 36 -1.81 4.24 -0.86
CA ILE A 36 -0.52 3.77 -1.38
C ILE A 36 -0.17 4.59 -2.61
N THR A 37 1.00 5.24 -2.57
CA THR A 37 1.55 5.97 -3.71
C THR A 37 2.60 5.11 -4.40
N TYR A 38 2.44 4.94 -5.70
CA TYR A 38 3.37 4.23 -6.56
C TYR A 38 4.20 5.24 -7.31
N LYS A 39 5.53 5.13 -7.20
CA LYS A 39 6.48 6.03 -7.87
C LYS A 39 7.39 5.24 -8.79
N ASP A 40 7.86 5.88 -9.86
CA ASP A 40 8.96 5.35 -10.67
C ASP A 40 10.32 5.54 -9.98
N GLN A 41 11.39 5.07 -10.65
CA GLN A 41 12.77 5.23 -10.20
C GLN A 41 13.21 6.70 -10.00
N SER A 42 12.56 7.64 -10.69
CA SER A 42 12.84 9.07 -10.59
C SER A 42 12.05 9.74 -9.45
N GLY A 43 11.20 8.98 -8.75
CA GLY A 43 10.29 9.49 -7.73
C GLY A 43 9.03 10.15 -8.30
N PHE A 44 8.78 10.04 -9.61
CA PHE A 44 7.56 10.55 -10.22
C PHE A 44 6.37 9.64 -9.84
N ILE A 45 5.27 10.26 -9.40
CA ILE A 45 4.08 9.52 -8.99
C ILE A 45 3.40 8.94 -10.24
N LEU A 46 3.35 7.62 -10.31
CA LEU A 46 2.67 6.88 -11.38
C LEU A 46 1.18 6.71 -11.09
N LYS A 47 0.83 6.30 -9.85
CA LYS A 47 -0.56 6.14 -9.41
C LYS A 47 -0.69 6.30 -7.90
N ASN A 48 -1.91 6.60 -7.44
CA ASN A 48 -2.31 6.47 -6.05
C ASN A 48 -3.44 5.44 -5.98
N GLU A 49 -3.37 4.57 -4.99
CA GLU A 49 -4.36 3.52 -4.75
C GLU A 49 -4.88 3.65 -3.32
N GLN A 50 -6.18 3.53 -3.15
CA GLN A 50 -6.84 3.78 -1.87
C GLN A 50 -7.49 2.49 -1.38
N PHE A 51 -7.16 2.11 -0.15
CA PHE A 51 -7.70 0.94 0.53
C PHE A 51 -8.52 1.38 1.73
N LEU A 52 -9.73 0.83 1.84
CA LEU A 52 -10.58 1.00 3.01
C LEU A 52 -10.54 -0.29 3.84
N ILE A 53 -9.87 -0.24 4.98
CA ILE A 53 -9.88 -1.30 5.98
C ILE A 53 -11.08 -1.07 6.89
N SER A 54 -12.08 -1.95 6.80
CA SER A 54 -13.33 -1.89 7.57
C SER A 54 -13.86 -3.30 7.84
N GLY A 55 -14.89 -3.41 8.68
CA GLY A 55 -15.51 -4.70 9.02
C GLY A 55 -14.52 -5.70 9.64
N ASP A 56 -14.55 -6.95 9.18
CA ASP A 56 -13.70 -8.03 9.70
C ASP A 56 -12.20 -7.72 9.59
N ASN A 57 -11.80 -7.02 8.52
CA ASN A 57 -10.41 -6.60 8.32
C ASN A 57 -9.98 -5.51 9.32
N TYR A 58 -10.91 -4.65 9.77
CA TYR A 58 -10.62 -3.70 10.85
C TYR A 58 -10.54 -4.40 12.20
N ASP A 59 -11.46 -5.32 12.49
CA ASP A 59 -11.43 -6.07 13.73
C ASP A 59 -10.16 -6.95 13.81
N LEU A 60 -9.71 -7.54 12.69
CA LEU A 60 -8.41 -8.22 12.58
C LEU A 60 -7.23 -7.28 12.84
N LEU A 61 -7.25 -6.09 12.23
CA LEU A 61 -6.23 -5.06 12.43
C LEU A 61 -6.15 -4.60 13.89
N MET A 62 -7.26 -4.60 14.62
CA MET A 62 -7.34 -4.15 16.02
C MET A 62 -7.21 -5.29 17.05
N THR A 63 -7.17 -6.55 16.59
CA THR A 63 -7.06 -7.71 17.47
C THR A 63 -5.72 -7.73 18.19
N GLU A 64 -5.72 -8.08 19.48
CA GLU A 64 -4.50 -8.27 20.27
C GLU A 64 -3.75 -9.53 19.82
N ASN A 65 -2.42 -9.42 19.69
CA ASN A 65 -1.52 -10.55 19.46
C ASN A 65 -1.97 -11.53 18.36
N PRO A 66 -2.30 -11.07 17.14
CA PRO A 66 -2.64 -11.97 16.04
C PRO A 66 -1.39 -12.69 15.53
N ASP A 67 -1.59 -13.80 14.82
CA ASP A 67 -0.49 -14.64 14.31
C ASP A 67 0.51 -13.87 13.44
N PHE A 68 0.04 -12.88 12.67
CA PHE A 68 0.89 -12.04 11.81
C PHE A 68 1.61 -10.89 12.57
N ALA A 69 1.18 -10.57 13.80
CA ALA A 69 1.77 -9.52 14.61
C ALA A 69 1.86 -9.88 16.11
N PRO A 70 2.77 -10.80 16.50
CA PRO A 70 2.95 -11.17 17.89
C PRO A 70 3.34 -9.97 18.78
N GLY A 71 2.73 -9.90 19.97
CA GLY A 71 2.94 -8.84 20.95
C GLY A 71 2.29 -7.50 20.58
N LYS A 72 1.40 -7.46 19.59
CA LYS A 72 0.62 -6.26 19.25
C LYS A 72 -0.47 -6.02 20.30
N PRO A 73 -0.57 -4.82 20.91
CA PRO A 73 -1.66 -4.49 21.83
C PRO A 73 -3.03 -4.46 21.12
N ALA A 74 -4.09 -4.68 21.88
CA ALA A 74 -5.46 -4.47 21.38
C ALA A 74 -5.68 -3.01 20.96
N ASN A 75 -6.42 -2.78 19.87
CA ASN A 75 -6.77 -1.45 19.33
C ASN A 75 -5.58 -0.58 18.91
N GLU A 76 -4.43 -1.21 18.67
CA GLU A 76 -3.23 -0.59 18.11
C GLU A 76 -2.75 -1.38 16.90
N TYR A 77 -2.04 -0.70 16.01
CA TYR A 77 -1.42 -1.31 14.84
C TYR A 77 -0.10 -0.61 14.49
N ARG A 78 0.79 -1.39 13.87
CA ARG A 78 2.03 -0.94 13.24
C ARG A 78 1.80 -0.80 11.74
N GLU A 79 2.69 -0.09 11.05
CA GLU A 79 2.60 0.03 9.60
C GLU A 79 2.66 -1.34 8.88
N ALA A 80 3.48 -2.27 9.40
CA ALA A 80 3.57 -3.63 8.87
C ALA A 80 2.23 -4.38 8.94
N ASP A 81 1.39 -4.08 9.93
CA ASP A 81 0.07 -4.68 10.09
C ASP A 81 -0.90 -4.16 9.03
N LEU A 82 -0.80 -2.87 8.68
CA LEU A 82 -1.57 -2.27 7.59
C LEU A 82 -1.18 -2.89 6.24
N TRP A 83 0.13 -3.08 5.98
CA TRP A 83 0.59 -3.74 4.77
C TRP A 83 0.03 -5.15 4.65
N HIS A 84 0.08 -5.92 5.74
CA HIS A 84 -0.50 -7.26 5.77
C HIS A 84 -1.99 -7.27 5.41
N VAL A 85 -2.80 -6.40 6.02
CA VAL A 85 -4.24 -6.34 5.74
C VAL A 85 -4.53 -5.84 4.33
N ILE A 86 -3.74 -4.89 3.81
CA ILE A 86 -3.85 -4.44 2.41
C ILE A 86 -3.53 -5.58 1.44
N ASP A 87 -2.52 -6.40 1.74
CA ASP A 87 -2.20 -7.57 0.91
C ASP A 87 -3.32 -8.61 0.94
N LEU A 88 -4.02 -8.79 2.06
CA LEU A 88 -5.24 -9.61 2.10
C LEU A 88 -6.32 -9.04 1.17
N LEU A 89 -6.61 -7.73 1.29
CA LEU A 89 -7.60 -7.04 0.44
C LEU A 89 -7.27 -7.13 -1.06
N ARG A 90 -5.99 -7.10 -1.43
CA ARG A 90 -5.53 -7.25 -2.82
C ARG A 90 -5.76 -8.66 -3.37
N ASN A 91 -5.67 -9.68 -2.51
CA ASN A 91 -5.85 -11.08 -2.92
C ASN A 91 -7.32 -11.52 -2.97
N GLU A 92 -8.24 -10.72 -2.40
CA GLU A 92 -9.69 -10.97 -2.44
C GLU A 92 -10.38 -10.39 -3.70
N GLN A 93 -9.67 -9.60 -4.51
CA GLN A 93 -10.17 -9.00 -5.76
C GLN A 93 -9.80 -9.83 -7.00
#